data_AF-A0A368EYS2-F1
#
_entry.id   AF-A0A368EYS2-F1
#
_cell.length_a   1.000
_cell.length_b   1.000
_cell.length_c   1.000
_cell.angle_alpha   90.00
_cell.angle_beta   90.00
_cell.angle_gamma   90.00
#
_symmetry.space_group_name_H-M   'P 1'
#
loop_
_entity.id
_entity.type
_entity.pdbx_description
1 polymer ?
#
loop_
_entity_poly.entity_id
_entity_poly.type
_entity_poly.pdbx_seq_one_letter_code
_entity_poly.pdbx_strand_id
1 'polypeptide(L)'
;MIAERFAALSERATNELSSQGFAEVHCEYFLHMRFARTDCAIMVTANYEPQDTDTLLNFVRAFKATYKREFGFILEDRDIIIDDIRIRGVASSGVERNERMGATDDPEHPVSVGSSRTFFEGGFLDTSIYNKKDLLAGHIIRGPAMIIDRNR
;
A
#
# COMPACT_ATOMS: atom_id res chain seq x y z
N MET A 1 23.22 14.18 17.13
CA MET A 1 23.31 12.72 16.80
C MET A 1 22.12 12.26 15.94
N ILE A 2 22.14 11.04 15.37
CA ILE A 2 21.04 10.50 14.53
C ILE A 2 19.71 10.51 15.29
N ALA A 3 19.73 10.09 16.56
CA ALA A 3 18.54 10.06 17.42
C ALA A 3 17.84 11.43 17.54
N GLU A 4 18.60 12.52 17.65
CA GLU A 4 18.04 13.89 17.69
C GLU A 4 17.37 14.26 16.36
N ARG A 5 17.96 13.85 15.23
CA ARG A 5 17.37 14.09 13.89
C ARG A 5 16.10 13.28 13.69
N PHE A 6 16.08 12.02 14.13
CA PHE A 6 14.88 11.19 14.17
C PHE A 6 13.79 11.84 15.01
N ALA A 7 14.12 12.30 16.22
CA ALA A 7 13.16 12.97 17.11
C ALA A 7 12.58 14.24 16.46
N ALA A 8 13.43 15.13 15.94
CA ALA A 8 12.99 16.39 15.32
C ALA A 8 12.12 16.16 14.07
N LEU A 9 12.45 15.18 13.23
CA LEU A 9 11.65 14.86 12.04
C LEU A 9 10.35 14.14 12.41
N SER A 10 10.36 13.28 13.44
CA SER A 10 9.15 12.64 13.95
C SER A 10 8.18 13.67 14.52
N GLU A 11 8.68 14.62 15.32
CA GLU A 11 7.88 15.72 15.86
C GLU A 11 7.25 16.55 14.73
N ARG A 12 8.02 16.90 13.70
CA ARG A 12 7.49 17.63 12.54
C ARG A 12 6.37 16.86 11.82
N ALA A 13 6.59 15.58 11.53
CA ALA A 13 5.61 14.74 10.85
C ALA A 13 4.32 14.57 11.69
N THR A 14 4.48 14.33 12.99
CA THR A 14 3.36 14.22 13.93
C THR A 14 2.59 15.52 14.03
N ASN A 15 3.25 16.67 14.18
CA ASN A 15 2.58 17.96 14.29
C ASN A 15 1.77 18.30 13.03
N GLU A 16 2.32 18.00 11.85
CA GLU A 16 1.65 18.23 10.57
C GLU A 16 0.39 17.36 10.42
N LEU A 17 0.46 16.07 10.77
CA LEU A 17 -0.71 15.19 10.75
C LEU A 17 -1.73 15.54 11.86
N SER A 18 -1.28 15.89 13.06
CA SER A 18 -2.16 16.36 14.14
C SER A 18 -2.91 17.63 13.75
N SER A 19 -2.27 18.55 13.02
CA SER A 19 -2.94 19.76 12.51
C SER A 19 -4.06 19.48 11.50
N GLN A 20 -4.03 18.30 10.88
CA GLN A 20 -5.08 17.80 9.97
C GLN A 20 -6.19 17.04 10.70
N GLY A 21 -6.09 16.91 12.04
CA GLY A 21 -7.10 16.28 12.88
C GLY A 21 -6.87 14.80 13.17
N PHE A 22 -5.69 14.24 12.85
CA PHE A 22 -5.36 12.87 13.20
C PHE A 22 -4.85 12.77 14.64
N ALA A 23 -5.47 11.92 15.46
CA ALA A 23 -5.10 11.75 16.87
C ALA A 23 -3.94 10.75 17.07
N GLU A 24 -3.89 9.70 16.25
CA GLU A 24 -2.88 8.64 16.32
C GLU A 24 -1.97 8.69 15.10
N VAL A 25 -0.71 9.05 15.34
CA VAL A 25 0.35 9.09 14.33
C VAL A 25 1.44 8.10 14.72
N HIS A 26 1.75 7.18 13.81
CA HIS A 26 2.90 6.30 13.89
C HIS A 26 4.04 6.84 13.01
N CYS A 27 5.28 6.72 13.46
CA CYS A 27 6.45 7.11 12.68
C CYS A 27 7.24 5.87 12.24
N GLU A 28 7.45 5.74 10.94
CA GLU A 28 8.37 4.78 10.35
C GLU A 28 9.71 5.46 10.03
N TYR A 29 10.81 4.79 10.36
CA TYR A 29 12.16 5.33 10.25
C TYR A 29 12.91 4.73 9.07
N PHE A 30 13.57 5.58 8.29
CA PHE A 30 14.34 5.18 7.12
C PHE A 30 15.71 5.88 7.11
N LEU A 31 16.74 5.10 6.78
CA LEU A 31 18.09 5.60 6.52
C LEU A 31 18.50 5.20 5.11
N HIS A 32 19.05 6.14 4.35
CA HIS A 32 19.69 5.85 3.07
C HIS A 32 21.17 5.59 3.33
N MET A 33 21.56 4.33 3.20
CA MET A 33 22.84 3.82 3.69
C MET A 33 23.66 3.25 2.55
N ARG A 34 24.98 3.44 2.60
CA ARG A 34 25.93 2.82 1.68
C ARG A 34 27.24 2.48 2.36
N PHE A 35 28.03 1.61 1.76
CA PHE A 35 29.43 1.46 2.17
C PHE A 35 30.24 2.67 1.69
N ALA A 36 31.20 3.11 2.50
CA ALA A 36 32.13 4.15 2.12
C ALA A 36 32.86 3.78 0.82
N ARG A 37 33.09 4.78 -0.03
CA ARG A 37 33.70 4.61 -1.37
C ARG A 37 32.85 3.80 -2.36
N THR A 38 31.56 3.65 -2.10
CA THR A 38 30.57 3.21 -3.08
C THR A 38 29.62 4.36 -3.42
N ASP A 39 28.94 4.27 -4.56
CA ASP A 39 27.93 5.20 -5.07
C ASP A 39 26.50 4.63 -4.96
N CYS A 40 26.36 3.38 -4.51
CA CYS A 40 25.08 2.71 -4.39
C CYS A 40 24.56 2.74 -2.94
N ALA A 41 23.64 3.67 -2.68
CA ALA A 41 22.92 3.76 -1.42
C ALA A 41 21.56 3.07 -1.47
N ILE A 42 21.22 2.38 -0.39
CA ILE A 42 19.98 1.60 -0.24
C ILE A 42 19.16 2.17 0.89
N MET A 43 17.86 2.33 0.65
CA MET A 43 16.93 2.79 1.68
C MET A 43 16.58 1.63 2.59
N VAL A 44 16.80 1.81 3.89
CA VAL A 44 16.65 0.76 4.89
C VAL A 44 15.70 1.25 5.97
N THR A 45 14.77 0.39 6.35
CA THR A 45 13.93 0.57 7.53
C THR A 45 14.23 -0.53 8.54
N ALA A 46 14.06 -0.20 9.82
CA ALA A 46 14.25 -1.11 10.93
C ALA A 46 13.46 -0.62 12.14
N ASN A 47 13.21 -1.54 13.08
CA ASN A 47 12.65 -1.18 14.38
C ASN A 47 13.63 -0.31 15.15
N TYR A 48 13.13 0.83 15.63
CA TYR A 48 13.87 1.82 16.40
C TYR A 48 13.04 2.22 17.62
N GLU A 49 13.68 2.19 18.78
CA GLU A 49 13.08 2.66 20.03
C GLU A 49 13.89 3.86 20.54
N PRO A 50 13.29 5.06 20.68
CA PRO A 50 14.03 6.24 21.11
C PRO A 50 14.71 6.13 22.47
N GLN A 51 14.20 5.24 23.33
CA GLN A 51 14.74 4.99 24.68
C GLN A 51 15.88 3.98 24.69
N ASP A 52 16.05 3.21 23.61
CA ASP A 52 17.11 2.22 23.46
C ASP A 52 17.94 2.54 22.21
N THR A 53 19.04 3.25 22.42
CA THR A 53 19.96 3.63 21.34
C THR A 53 20.61 2.44 20.64
N ASP A 54 20.66 1.25 21.27
CA ASP A 54 21.21 0.05 20.63
C ASP A 54 20.33 -0.42 19.46
N THR A 55 19.06 -0.02 19.43
CA THR A 55 18.17 -0.26 18.29
C THR A 55 18.64 0.43 17.01
N LEU A 56 19.51 1.45 17.07
CA LEU A 56 20.15 2.01 15.87
C LEU A 56 20.98 0.96 15.11
N LEU A 57 21.54 -0.03 15.81
CA LEU A 57 22.28 -1.13 15.18
C LEU A 57 21.37 -2.04 14.33
N ASN A 58 20.04 -1.97 14.50
CA ASN A 58 19.11 -2.71 13.66
C ASN A 58 19.15 -2.22 12.21
N PHE A 59 19.38 -0.92 11.97
CA PHE A 59 19.58 -0.39 10.61
C PHE A 59 20.84 -0.94 9.98
N VAL A 60 21.93 -1.08 10.73
CA VAL A 60 23.17 -1.69 10.24
C VAL A 60 22.95 -3.15 9.83
N ARG A 61 22.23 -3.92 10.66
CA ARG A 61 21.87 -5.31 10.36
C ARG A 61 20.97 -5.40 9.12
N ALA A 62 19.93 -4.57 9.05
CA ALA A 62 19.00 -4.52 7.93
C ALA A 62 19.67 -4.06 6.63
N PHE A 63 20.60 -3.10 6.70
CA PHE A 63 21.41 -2.65 5.57
C PHE A 63 22.27 -3.78 5.04
N LYS A 64 23.07 -4.45 5.90
CA LYS A 64 23.91 -5.57 5.49
C LYS A 64 23.11 -6.71 4.87
N ALA A 65 21.97 -7.08 5.47
CA ALA A 65 21.10 -8.11 4.94
C ALA A 65 20.52 -7.73 3.56
N THR A 66 20.06 -6.48 3.42
CA THR A 66 19.53 -5.95 2.16
C THR A 66 20.62 -5.88 1.09
N TYR A 67 21.78 -5.30 1.40
CA TYR A 67 22.92 -5.22 0.48
C TYR A 67 23.35 -6.61 -0.01
N LYS A 68 23.43 -7.60 0.90
CA LYS A 68 23.74 -8.98 0.51
C LYS A 68 22.68 -9.59 -0.40
N ARG A 69 21.40 -9.30 -0.17
CA ARG A 69 20.31 -9.78 -1.03
C ARG A 69 20.38 -9.15 -2.42
N GLU A 70 20.63 -7.85 -2.53
CA GLU A 70 20.66 -7.13 -3.81
C GLU A 70 21.94 -7.43 -4.62
N PHE A 71 23.10 -7.56 -3.97
CA PHE A 71 24.40 -7.66 -4.65
C PHE A 71 25.09 -9.03 -4.52
N GLY A 72 24.60 -9.91 -3.64
CA GLY A 72 25.15 -11.25 -3.41
C GLY A 72 26.38 -11.31 -2.49
N PHE A 73 26.89 -10.17 -2.00
CA PHE A 73 28.05 -10.10 -1.11
C PHE A 73 27.92 -8.94 -0.09
N ILE A 74 28.86 -8.86 0.86
CA ILE A 74 29.01 -7.73 1.78
C ILE A 74 30.46 -7.24 1.67
N LEU A 75 30.65 -5.92 1.76
CA LEU A 75 31.98 -5.33 1.86
C LEU A 75 32.39 -5.31 3.33
N GLU A 76 33.30 -6.22 3.69
CA GLU A 76 33.93 -6.22 5.02
C GLU A 76 34.91 -5.05 5.15
N ASP A 77 35.17 -4.62 6.39
CA ASP A 77 36.11 -3.53 6.71
C ASP A 77 35.84 -2.23 5.94
N ARG A 78 34.56 -1.89 5.80
CA ARG A 78 34.10 -0.63 5.23
C ARG A 78 33.12 0.05 6.17
N ASP A 79 33.37 1.34 6.39
CA ASP A 79 32.43 2.20 7.10
C ASP A 79 31.10 2.25 6.38
N ILE A 80 30.02 2.38 7.13
CA ILE A 80 28.69 2.62 6.58
C ILE A 80 28.38 4.10 6.70
N ILE A 81 28.07 4.72 5.57
CA ILE A 81 27.70 6.12 5.46
C ILE A 81 26.18 6.21 5.38
N ILE A 82 25.61 7.17 6.10
CA ILE A 82 24.20 7.57 5.99
C ILE A 82 24.18 8.85 5.17
N ASP A 83 23.64 8.78 3.95
CA ASP A 83 23.52 9.95 3.08
C ASP A 83 22.26 10.76 3.41
N ASP A 84 21.15 10.10 3.73
CA ASP A 84 19.91 10.77 4.14
C ASP A 84 19.13 10.05 5.26
N ILE A 85 18.31 10.85 5.94
CA ILE A 85 17.40 10.44 7.00
C ILE A 85 15.98 10.81 6.56
N ARG A 86 15.06 9.85 6.64
CA ARG A 86 13.66 10.04 6.30
C ARG A 86 12.76 9.45 7.38
N ILE A 87 11.75 10.22 7.77
CA ILE A 87 10.65 9.76 8.63
C ILE A 87 9.37 9.78 7.81
N ARG A 88 8.57 8.72 7.90
CA ARG A 88 7.21 8.69 7.38
C ARG A 88 6.25 8.70 8.56
N GLY A 89 5.49 9.79 8.70
CA GLY A 89 4.32 9.81 9.56
C GLY A 89 3.16 9.09 8.88
N VAL A 90 2.54 8.16 9.59
CA VAL A 90 1.41 7.37 9.14
C VAL A 90 0.26 7.60 10.11
N ALA A 91 -0.86 8.04 9.59
CA ALA A 91 -2.11 8.16 10.34
C ALA A 91 -3.24 7.51 9.55
N SER A 92 -4.20 6.94 10.25
CA SER A 92 -5.40 6.38 9.66
C SER A 92 -6.56 7.37 9.78
N SER A 93 -7.32 7.55 8.71
CA SER A 93 -8.59 8.29 8.76
C SER A 93 -9.70 7.51 9.47
N GLY A 94 -9.46 6.24 9.85
CA GLY A 94 -10.47 5.36 10.40
C GLY A 94 -11.58 5.00 9.42
N VAL A 95 -11.47 5.42 8.15
CA VAL A 95 -12.44 5.08 7.10
C VAL A 95 -12.20 3.64 6.69
N GLU A 96 -12.87 2.70 7.34
CA GLU A 96 -12.99 1.35 6.84
C GLU A 96 -13.79 1.36 5.54
N ARG A 97 -13.11 1.25 4.41
CA ARG A 97 -13.78 0.99 3.13
C ARG A 97 -14.05 -0.52 2.99
N ASN A 98 -14.84 -1.05 3.92
CA ASN A 98 -15.38 -2.39 3.83
C ASN A 98 -16.74 -2.32 3.11
N GLU A 99 -16.73 -2.07 1.80
CA GLU A 99 -17.91 -2.30 0.97
C GLU A 99 -18.15 -3.83 0.90
N ARG A 100 -18.82 -4.38 1.91
CA ARG A 100 -19.23 -5.79 1.90
C ARG A 100 -20.42 -5.91 0.95
N MET A 101 -20.19 -6.48 -0.23
CA MET A 101 -21.29 -6.92 -1.10
C MET A 101 -22.01 -8.09 -0.44
N GLY A 102 -23.35 -8.08 -0.44
CA GLY A 102 -24.13 -9.23 -0.04
C GLY A 102 -23.84 -10.43 -0.94
N ALA A 103 -23.84 -11.64 -0.39
CA ALA A 103 -23.82 -12.88 -1.16
C ALA A 103 -25.24 -13.20 -1.64
N THR A 104 -25.36 -13.78 -2.83
CA THR A 104 -26.64 -14.31 -3.32
C THR A 104 -26.92 -15.70 -2.78
N ASP A 105 -28.18 -15.98 -2.49
CA ASP A 105 -28.68 -17.34 -2.23
C ASP A 105 -29.15 -18.03 -3.52
N ASP A 106 -29.20 -17.30 -4.64
CA ASP A 106 -29.59 -17.79 -5.96
C ASP A 106 -28.59 -17.35 -7.04
N PRO A 107 -27.48 -18.10 -7.20
CA PRO A 107 -26.44 -17.77 -8.17
C PRO A 107 -26.92 -17.69 -9.62
N GLU A 108 -27.88 -18.51 -10.03
CA GLU A 108 -28.20 -18.70 -11.46
C GLU A 108 -29.24 -17.69 -11.99
N HIS A 109 -29.93 -16.94 -11.12
CA HIS A 109 -31.04 -16.06 -11.54
C HIS A 109 -30.83 -14.59 -11.13
N PRO A 110 -29.78 -13.90 -11.62
CA PRO A 110 -29.67 -12.47 -11.44
C PRO A 110 -30.83 -11.74 -12.15
N VAL A 111 -31.34 -10.68 -11.54
CA VAL A 111 -32.46 -9.90 -12.10
C VAL A 111 -31.96 -8.96 -13.19
N SER A 112 -32.39 -9.19 -14.44
CA SER A 112 -32.16 -8.26 -15.54
C SER A 112 -33.09 -7.06 -15.45
N VAL A 113 -32.58 -5.88 -15.79
CA VAL A 113 -33.35 -4.61 -15.83
C VAL A 113 -33.97 -4.35 -17.20
N GLY A 114 -33.69 -5.22 -18.18
CA GLY A 114 -34.25 -5.17 -19.53
C GLY A 114 -33.43 -6.03 -20.48
N SER A 115 -33.75 -5.92 -21.77
CA SER A 115 -33.01 -6.53 -22.86
C SER A 115 -32.90 -5.57 -24.04
N SER A 116 -31.85 -5.72 -24.84
CA SER A 116 -31.65 -4.95 -26.06
C SER A 116 -31.08 -5.82 -27.17
N ARG A 117 -31.48 -5.56 -28.41
CA ARG A 117 -30.86 -6.19 -29.59
C ARG A 117 -29.48 -5.58 -29.81
N THR A 118 -28.46 -6.37 -29.56
CA THR A 118 -27.06 -5.97 -29.67
C THR A 118 -26.38 -6.76 -30.77
N PHE A 119 -25.63 -6.08 -31.63
CA PHE A 119 -24.90 -6.72 -32.71
C PHE A 119 -23.57 -7.29 -32.21
N PHE A 120 -23.34 -8.57 -32.44
CA PHE A 120 -22.05 -9.26 -32.26
C PHE A 120 -21.58 -9.80 -33.62
N GLU A 121 -20.40 -10.44 -33.67
CA GLU A 121 -19.80 -10.98 -34.90
C GLU A 121 -20.77 -11.87 -35.71
N GLY A 122 -21.65 -12.61 -35.04
CA GLY A 122 -22.67 -13.48 -35.65
C GLY A 122 -24.02 -12.83 -35.98
N GLY A 123 -24.18 -11.51 -35.77
CA GLY A 123 -25.43 -10.79 -35.99
C GLY A 123 -26.07 -10.22 -34.72
N PHE A 124 -27.32 -9.78 -34.84
CA PHE A 124 -28.07 -9.23 -33.70
C PHE A 124 -28.56 -10.35 -32.77
N LEU A 125 -28.21 -10.25 -31.49
CA LEU A 125 -28.66 -11.14 -30.43
C LEU A 125 -29.42 -10.35 -29.36
N ASP A 126 -30.48 -10.94 -28.81
CA ASP A 126 -31.14 -10.41 -27.63
C ASP A 126 -30.20 -10.53 -26.43
N THR A 127 -29.88 -9.39 -25.83
CA THR A 127 -28.85 -9.26 -24.79
C THR A 127 -29.47 -8.74 -23.51
N SER A 128 -29.41 -9.53 -22.44
CA SER A 128 -29.92 -9.14 -21.12
C SER A 128 -29.07 -8.02 -20.53
N ILE A 129 -29.72 -7.03 -19.94
CA ILE A 129 -29.08 -5.87 -19.32
C ILE A 129 -29.20 -5.99 -17.80
N TYR A 130 -28.09 -5.78 -17.08
CA TYR A 130 -28.02 -5.80 -15.63
C TYR A 130 -27.46 -4.47 -15.12
N ASN A 131 -27.97 -3.96 -14.00
CA ASN A 131 -27.33 -2.87 -13.29
C ASN A 131 -26.31 -3.44 -12.30
N LYS A 132 -25.06 -2.98 -12.34
CA LYS A 132 -24.01 -3.45 -11.42
C LYS A 132 -24.40 -3.32 -9.95
N LYS A 133 -25.09 -2.23 -9.59
CA LYS A 133 -25.56 -1.97 -8.22
C LYS A 133 -26.59 -2.98 -7.68
N ASP A 134 -27.26 -3.72 -8.56
CA ASP A 134 -28.31 -4.68 -8.22
C ASP A 134 -27.75 -6.12 -8.21
N LEU A 135 -26.48 -6.31 -8.57
CA LEU A 135 -25.80 -7.60 -8.54
C LEU A 135 -25.17 -7.86 -7.17
N LEU A 136 -25.25 -9.11 -6.73
CA LEU A 136 -24.67 -9.63 -5.50
C LEU A 136 -23.46 -10.52 -5.80
N ALA A 137 -22.62 -10.72 -4.79
CA ALA A 137 -21.50 -11.65 -4.89
C ALA A 137 -22.04 -13.07 -5.11
N GLY A 138 -21.50 -13.76 -6.12
CA GLY A 138 -21.90 -15.12 -6.46
C GLY A 138 -22.93 -15.25 -7.59
N HIS A 139 -23.54 -14.15 -8.06
CA HIS A 139 -24.38 -14.23 -9.26
C HIS A 139 -23.58 -14.68 -10.49
N ILE A 140 -24.19 -15.54 -11.29
CA ILE A 140 -23.69 -16.08 -12.56
C ILE A 140 -24.51 -15.43 -13.67
N ILE A 141 -23.83 -14.70 -14.56
CA ILE A 141 -24.47 -14.06 -15.71
C ILE A 141 -24.04 -14.81 -16.97
N ARG A 142 -24.99 -15.48 -17.60
CA ARG A 142 -24.78 -16.18 -18.88
C ARG A 142 -24.94 -15.18 -20.04
N GLY A 143 -24.00 -15.21 -20.98
CA GLY A 143 -23.99 -14.31 -22.13
C GLY A 143 -24.97 -14.74 -23.25
N PRO A 144 -25.30 -13.83 -24.19
CA PRO A 144 -24.84 -12.45 -24.26
C PRO A 144 -25.53 -11.56 -23.21
N ALA A 145 -24.75 -10.74 -22.50
CA ALA A 145 -25.24 -9.86 -21.45
C ALA A 145 -24.46 -8.54 -21.41
N MET A 146 -25.12 -7.49 -20.93
CA MET A 146 -24.56 -6.15 -20.72
C MET A 146 -24.71 -5.77 -19.25
N ILE A 147 -23.62 -5.37 -18.60
CA ILE A 147 -23.65 -4.88 -17.21
C ILE A 147 -23.37 -3.39 -17.23
N ILE A 148 -24.33 -2.59 -16.78
CA ILE A 148 -24.25 -1.14 -16.76
C ILE A 148 -23.83 -0.69 -15.36
N ASP A 149 -22.73 0.06 -15.31
CA ASP A 149 -22.31 0.81 -14.14
C ASP A 149 -22.60 2.30 -14.35
N ARG A 150 -23.06 2.99 -13.31
CA ARG A 150 -23.18 4.45 -13.36
C ARG A 150 -21.89 5.02 -12.78
N ASN A 151 -21.05 5.57 -13.65
CA ASN A 151 -19.88 6.34 -13.20
C ASN A 151 -20.37 7.50 -12.30
N ARG A 152 -19.80 7.58 -11.10
CA ARG A 152 -19.94 8.75 -10.22
C ARG A 152 -18.92 9.81 -10.60
#